data_AF-A0A519DH57-F1
#
_entry.id   AF-A0A519DH57-F1
#
_cell.length_a   1.000
_cell.length_b   1.000
_cell.length_c   1.000
_cell.angle_alpha   90.00
_cell.angle_beta   90.00
_cell.angle_gamma   90.00
#
_symmetry.space_group_name_H-M   'P 1'
#
loop_
_entity.id
_entity.type
_entity.pdbx_description
1 polymer ?
#
loop_
_entity_poly.entity_id
_entity_poly.type
_entity_poly.pdbx_seq_one_letter_code
_entity_poly.pdbx_strand_id
1 'polypeptide(L)'
;MILQDNTLAVIPNATITVEFPTLNISTTVVTDVNGTAWALLNVPGHIAPGPLSINASYLGMAGTTGVLGDEDTTMVIILARTVITIDSIEGNFIAGDVIWVNGTLVDEHGNLLQTGGVPAASILHLSVDGNDTGSFIESNASTGT
;
A
#
# COMPACT_ATOMS: atom_id res chain seq x y z
N MET A 1 15.93 5.42 -11.02
CA MET A 1 15.75 5.00 -12.43
C MET A 1 16.97 5.40 -13.24
N ILE A 2 17.19 4.75 -14.39
CA ILE A 2 18.25 5.08 -15.35
C ILE A 2 17.64 5.25 -16.74
N LEU A 3 18.04 6.27 -17.48
CA LEU A 3 17.63 6.51 -18.86
C LEU A 3 18.81 6.29 -19.79
N GLN A 4 18.61 5.42 -20.79
CA GLN A 4 19.61 5.06 -21.79
C GLN A 4 18.98 5.04 -23.18
N ASP A 5 19.79 5.26 -24.20
CA ASP A 5 19.38 5.04 -25.59
C ASP A 5 19.46 3.56 -25.98
N ASN A 6 19.12 3.25 -27.24
CA ASN A 6 19.14 1.89 -27.78
C ASN A 6 20.56 1.31 -27.99
N THR A 7 21.61 2.11 -27.77
CA THR A 7 23.01 1.69 -27.73
C THR A 7 23.53 1.50 -26.30
N LEU A 8 22.65 1.66 -25.30
CA LEU A 8 22.95 1.67 -23.87
C LEU A 8 23.75 2.89 -23.38
N ALA A 9 23.85 3.95 -24.19
CA ALA A 9 24.46 5.20 -23.76
C ALA A 9 23.50 5.95 -22.84
N VAL A 10 24.01 6.46 -21.72
CA VAL A 10 23.20 7.21 -20.76
C VAL A 10 22.77 8.56 -21.34
N ILE A 11 21.56 8.99 -21.00
CA ILE A 11 21.01 10.27 -21.47
C ILE A 11 20.96 11.24 -20.29
N PRO A 12 21.95 12.13 -20.13
CA PRO A 12 21.96 13.13 -19.07
C PRO A 12 21.05 14.32 -19.39
N ASN A 13 20.64 15.05 -18.35
CA ASN A 13 19.85 16.29 -18.46
C ASN A 13 18.51 16.12 -19.20
N ALA A 14 17.94 14.92 -19.19
CA ALA A 14 16.63 14.61 -19.73
C ALA A 14 15.55 14.77 -18.65
N THR A 15 14.39 15.33 -19.03
CA THR A 15 13.25 15.45 -18.12
C THR A 15 12.38 14.20 -18.20
N ILE A 16 12.17 13.56 -17.05
CA ILE A 16 11.30 12.40 -16.88
C ILE A 16 10.10 12.80 -16.03
N THR A 17 8.91 12.39 -16.44
CA THR A 17 7.70 12.51 -15.63
C THR A 17 7.49 11.20 -14.89
N VAL A 18 7.26 11.26 -13.59
CA VAL A 18 6.97 10.10 -12.74
C VAL A 18 5.64 10.31 -12.06
N GLU A 19 4.77 9.32 -12.11
CA GLU A 19 3.40 9.45 -11.63
C GLU A 19 2.85 8.20 -10.97
N PHE A 20 1.89 8.41 -10.07
CA PHE A 20 0.89 7.43 -9.67
C PHE A 20 -0.41 7.76 -10.42
N PRO A 21 -0.70 7.11 -11.57
CA PRO A 21 -1.84 7.50 -12.41
C PRO A 21 -3.17 7.44 -11.65
N THR A 22 -3.37 6.41 -10.83
CA THR A 22 -4.60 6.21 -10.05
C THR A 22 -4.80 7.23 -8.93
N LEU A 23 -3.71 7.86 -8.45
CA LEU A 23 -3.77 8.89 -7.41
C LEU A 23 -3.81 10.30 -7.98
N ASN A 24 -3.63 10.46 -9.29
CA ASN A 24 -3.42 11.76 -9.95
C ASN A 24 -2.26 12.55 -9.31
N ILE A 25 -1.18 11.87 -8.91
CA ILE A 25 0.02 12.48 -8.33
C ILE A 25 1.15 12.32 -9.35
N SER A 26 1.82 13.41 -9.70
CA SER A 26 2.96 13.39 -10.60
C SER A 26 4.05 14.38 -10.17
N THR A 27 5.28 14.09 -10.58
CA THR A 27 6.44 14.97 -10.44
C THR A 27 7.34 14.84 -11.65
N THR A 28 8.11 15.87 -11.95
CA THR A 28 9.17 15.82 -12.96
C THR A 28 10.53 15.77 -12.28
N VAL A 29 11.46 15.02 -12.89
CA VAL A 29 12.84 14.88 -12.45
C VAL A 29 13.79 15.00 -13.63
N VAL A 30 15.03 15.38 -13.37
CA VAL A 30 16.06 15.52 -14.40
C VAL A 30 17.17 14.50 -14.18
N THR A 31 17.59 13.81 -15.23
CA THR A 31 18.70 12.85 -15.15
C THR A 31 20.04 13.53 -14.93
N ASP A 32 20.88 12.92 -14.09
CA ASP A 32 22.25 13.37 -13.83
C ASP A 32 23.22 12.97 -14.95
N VAL A 33 24.53 13.20 -14.75
CA VAL A 33 25.59 12.84 -15.72
C VAL A 33 25.64 11.34 -16.03
N ASN A 34 25.12 10.49 -15.14
CA ASN A 34 25.06 9.04 -15.32
C ASN A 34 23.72 8.60 -15.92
N GLY A 35 22.86 9.52 -16.36
CA GLY A 35 21.52 9.22 -16.85
C GLY A 35 20.55 8.77 -15.75
N THR A 36 20.91 8.94 -14.47
CA THR A 36 20.09 8.48 -13.35
C THR A 36 19.24 9.60 -12.79
N ALA A 37 18.04 9.27 -12.33
CA ALA A 37 17.15 10.21 -11.64
C ALA A 37 16.45 9.53 -10.45
N TRP A 38 16.05 10.36 -9.49
CA TRP A 38 15.32 9.96 -8.30
C TRP A 38 14.10 10.87 -8.15
N ALA A 39 12.92 10.26 -7.99
CA ALA A 39 11.68 10.96 -7.77
C ALA A 39 11.14 10.66 -6.37
N LEU A 40 10.55 11.67 -5.74
CA LEU A 40 9.85 11.54 -4.47
C LEU A 40 8.37 11.80 -4.72
N LEU A 41 7.54 10.77 -4.50
CA LEU A 41 6.08 10.88 -4.58
C LEU A 41 5.51 10.48 -3.21
N ASN A 42 4.70 11.35 -2.61
CA ASN A 42 4.06 11.06 -1.33
C ASN A 42 2.74 10.35 -1.57
N VAL A 43 2.56 9.19 -0.93
CA VAL A 43 1.32 8.41 -0.92
C VAL A 43 0.45 8.94 0.24
N PRO A 44 -0.73 9.53 -0.01
CA PRO A 44 -1.62 10.01 1.06
C PRO A 44 -2.02 8.91 2.04
N GLY A 45 -2.19 9.23 3.33
CA GLY A 45 -2.54 8.23 4.35
C GLY A 45 -3.96 7.64 4.27
N HIS A 46 -4.83 8.19 3.41
CA HIS A 46 -6.25 7.80 3.32
C HIS A 46 -6.58 6.94 2.09
N ILE A 47 -5.59 6.47 1.33
CA ILE A 47 -5.86 5.54 0.24
C ILE A 47 -6.02 4.11 0.72
N ALA A 48 -6.92 3.40 0.04
CA ALA A 48 -7.15 1.99 0.26
C ALA A 48 -5.86 1.18 0.05
N PRO A 49 -5.59 0.17 0.90
CA PRO A 49 -4.50 -0.76 0.68
C PRO A 49 -4.73 -1.58 -0.59
N GLY A 50 -3.64 -1.95 -1.25
CA GLY A 50 -3.69 -2.70 -2.50
C GLY A 50 -2.59 -2.33 -3.50
N PRO A 51 -2.66 -2.90 -4.71
CA PRO A 51 -1.69 -2.62 -5.77
C PRO A 51 -1.82 -1.19 -6.27
N LEU A 52 -0.67 -0.56 -6.50
CA LEU A 52 -0.55 0.78 -7.02
C LEU A 52 0.50 0.80 -8.13
N SER A 53 0.16 1.40 -9.27
CA SER A 53 1.04 1.49 -10.44
C SER A 53 1.85 2.78 -10.40
N ILE A 54 3.14 2.70 -10.69
CA ILE A 54 4.04 3.84 -10.91
C ILE A 54 4.44 3.83 -12.38
N ASN A 55 4.18 4.93 -13.08
CA ASN A 55 4.63 5.14 -14.46
C ASN A 55 5.78 6.16 -14.47
N ALA A 56 6.80 5.91 -15.29
CA ALA A 56 7.86 6.86 -15.59
C ALA A 56 7.93 7.05 -17.10
N SER A 57 7.78 8.28 -17.58
CA SER A 57 7.73 8.59 -19.01
C SER A 57 8.75 9.65 -19.42
N TYR A 58 9.42 9.37 -20.52
CA TYR A 58 10.30 10.28 -21.24
C TYR A 58 9.67 10.62 -22.59
N LEU A 59 9.47 11.90 -22.89
CA LEU A 59 8.83 12.32 -24.15
C LEU A 59 9.76 12.23 -25.38
N GLY A 60 11.04 11.94 -25.16
CA GLY A 60 12.04 11.95 -26.22
C GLY A 60 12.64 13.32 -26.48
N MET A 61 13.56 13.34 -27.45
CA MET A 61 14.24 14.54 -27.94
C MET A 61 14.04 14.60 -29.44
N ALA A 62 13.39 15.65 -29.94
CA ALA A 62 13.17 15.83 -31.37
C ALA A 62 14.50 16.12 -32.10
N GLY A 63 14.68 15.56 -33.29
CA GLY A 63 15.83 15.81 -34.15
C GLY A 63 16.12 14.65 -35.10
N THR A 64 16.96 14.89 -36.11
CA THR A 64 17.43 13.83 -37.03
C THR A 64 18.37 12.83 -36.35
N THR A 65 18.96 13.22 -35.21
CA THR A 65 19.70 12.37 -34.27
C THR A 65 19.02 12.35 -32.89
N GLY A 66 17.72 12.61 -32.87
CA GLY A 66 16.90 12.61 -31.65
C GLY A 66 16.72 11.21 -31.07
N VAL A 67 16.21 11.15 -29.84
CA VAL A 67 15.85 9.89 -29.17
C VAL A 67 14.34 9.84 -29.02
N LEU A 68 13.72 8.73 -29.43
CA LEU A 68 12.28 8.55 -29.25
C LEU A 68 11.94 8.50 -27.74
N GLY A 69 10.76 8.98 -27.38
CA GLY A 69 10.26 8.81 -26.02
C GLY A 69 9.99 7.34 -25.69
N ASP A 70 9.97 7.04 -24.40
CA ASP A 70 9.64 5.72 -23.87
C ASP A 70 8.99 5.87 -22.49
N GLU A 71 8.25 4.85 -22.07
CA GLU A 71 7.69 4.77 -20.72
C GLU A 71 7.86 3.38 -20.13
N ASP A 72 8.06 3.32 -18.82
CA ASP A 72 8.13 2.07 -18.07
C ASP A 72 7.24 2.14 -16.83
N THR A 73 6.62 1.00 -16.51
CA THR A 73 5.64 0.89 -15.43
C THR A 73 6.05 -0.20 -14.46
N THR A 74 5.98 0.11 -13.16
CA THR A 74 6.19 -0.86 -12.09
C THR A 74 5.04 -0.84 -11.09
N MET A 75 4.83 -1.97 -10.40
CA MET A 75 3.76 -2.10 -9.42
C MET A 75 4.34 -2.16 -8.00
N VAL A 76 3.73 -1.41 -7.09
CA VAL A 76 3.98 -1.49 -5.65
C VAL A 76 2.69 -1.91 -4.94
N ILE A 77 2.80 -2.40 -3.71
CA ILE A 77 1.64 -2.78 -2.89
C ILE A 77 1.64 -1.89 -1.65
N ILE A 78 0.57 -1.13 -1.48
CA ILE A 78 0.31 -0.34 -0.27
C ILE A 78 -0.34 -1.25 0.77
N LEU A 79 0.24 -1.29 1.96
CA LEU A 79 -0.27 -2.06 3.09
C LEU A 79 -0.82 -1.11 4.15
N ALA A 80 -1.89 -1.53 4.80
CA ALA A 80 -2.40 -0.90 6.01
C ALA A 80 -2.17 -1.85 7.19
N ARG A 81 -1.76 -1.32 8.34
CA ARG A 81 -1.47 -2.11 9.54
C ARG A 81 -2.76 -2.41 10.29
N THR A 82 -3.00 -3.67 10.60
CA THR A 82 -4.09 -4.07 11.48
C THR A 82 -3.87 -3.62 12.93
N VAL A 83 -4.91 -3.04 13.53
CA VAL A 83 -5.01 -2.64 14.93
C VAL A 83 -6.14 -3.43 15.58
N ILE A 84 -5.79 -4.16 16.64
CA ILE A 84 -6.73 -4.93 17.47
C ILE A 84 -6.95 -4.18 18.77
N THR A 85 -8.19 -4.04 19.20
CA THR A 85 -8.54 -3.50 20.52
C THR A 85 -9.48 -4.46 21.25
N ILE A 86 -9.39 -4.49 22.58
CA ILE A 86 -10.39 -5.11 23.45
C ILE A 86 -11.06 -3.96 24.21
N ASP A 87 -12.33 -3.73 23.91
CA ASP A 87 -13.11 -2.63 24.48
C ASP A 87 -13.72 -3.04 25.83
N SER A 88 -14.19 -4.27 25.93
CA SER A 88 -14.77 -4.79 27.17
C SER A 88 -14.69 -6.32 27.27
N ILE A 89 -14.70 -6.80 28.51
CA ILE A 89 -14.91 -8.20 28.83
C ILE A 89 -16.09 -8.26 29.81
N GLU A 90 -17.14 -8.96 29.42
CA GLU A 90 -18.42 -9.01 30.14
C GLU A 90 -18.81 -10.45 30.49
N GLY A 91 -19.75 -10.60 31.43
CA GLY A 91 -20.26 -11.89 31.87
C GLY A 91 -19.85 -12.24 33.30
N ASN A 92 -20.08 -13.50 33.68
CA ASN A 92 -19.71 -14.02 34.98
C ASN A 92 -18.36 -14.73 34.88
N PHE A 93 -17.39 -14.28 35.67
CA PHE A 93 -16.06 -14.91 35.77
C PHE A 93 -16.08 -16.14 36.68
N ILE A 94 -17.01 -17.06 36.40
CA ILE A 94 -17.21 -18.31 37.13
C ILE A 94 -16.90 -19.47 36.17
N ALA A 95 -16.23 -20.49 36.68
CA ALA A 95 -15.91 -21.66 35.86
C ALA A 95 -17.20 -22.31 35.32
N GLY A 96 -17.26 -22.48 33.99
CA GLY A 96 -18.42 -23.03 33.28
C GLY A 96 -19.39 -21.98 32.72
N ASP A 97 -19.24 -20.71 33.09
CA ASP A 97 -20.03 -19.61 32.53
C ASP A 97 -19.39 -19.07 31.24
N VAL A 98 -20.23 -18.42 30.42
CA VAL A 98 -19.79 -17.74 29.19
C VAL A 98 -19.36 -16.31 29.52
N ILE A 99 -18.21 -15.91 28.97
CA ILE A 99 -17.73 -14.54 28.95
C ILE A 99 -17.82 -13.98 27.52
N TRP A 100 -18.05 -12.68 27.41
CA TRP A 100 -18.07 -11.96 26.14
C TRP A 100 -16.83 -11.07 26.06
N VAL A 101 -16.11 -11.13 24.95
CA VAL A 101 -14.98 -10.22 24.65
C VAL A 101 -15.40 -9.37 23.48
N ASN A 102 -15.57 -8.08 23.71
CA ASN A 102 -15.91 -7.11 22.68
C ASN A 102 -14.67 -6.29 22.31
N GLY A 103 -14.54 -5.96 21.04
CA GLY A 103 -13.40 -5.21 20.55
C GLY A 103 -13.58 -4.79 19.09
N THR A 104 -12.52 -4.21 18.53
CA THR A 104 -12.47 -3.89 17.10
C THR A 104 -11.19 -4.39 16.45
N LEU A 105 -11.30 -4.60 15.14
CA LEU A 105 -10.25 -5.01 14.24
C LEU A 105 -10.30 -4.15 12.98
N VAL A 106 -9.47 -3.11 12.96
CA VAL A 106 -9.45 -2.04 11.94
C VAL A 106 -8.01 -1.74 11.50
N ASP A 107 -7.82 -0.84 10.53
CA ASP A 107 -6.48 -0.35 10.18
C ASP A 107 -5.98 0.76 11.13
N GLU A 108 -4.75 1.25 10.94
CA GLU A 108 -4.14 2.29 11.77
C GLU A 108 -4.83 3.66 11.70
N HIS A 109 -5.75 3.84 10.75
CA HIS A 109 -6.57 5.03 10.57
C HIS A 109 -8.02 4.82 11.00
N GLY A 110 -8.38 3.63 11.51
CA GLY A 110 -9.72 3.27 11.95
C GLY A 110 -10.66 2.84 10.82
N ASN A 111 -10.16 2.58 9.61
CA ASN A 111 -10.96 2.03 8.52
C ASN A 111 -11.09 0.51 8.62
N LEU A 112 -12.11 -0.04 7.96
CA LEU A 112 -12.29 -1.48 7.82
C LEU A 112 -11.07 -2.10 7.12
N LEU A 113 -10.66 -3.28 7.57
CA LEU A 113 -9.66 -4.07 6.85
C LEU A 113 -10.16 -4.42 5.46
N GLN A 114 -9.26 -4.42 4.47
CA GLN A 114 -9.62 -4.65 3.08
C GLN A 114 -8.72 -5.71 2.44
N THR A 115 -9.30 -6.50 1.54
CA THR A 115 -8.58 -7.39 0.62
C THR A 115 -8.92 -6.97 -0.81
N GLY A 116 -7.92 -6.53 -1.57
CA GLY A 116 -8.12 -6.06 -2.94
C GLY A 116 -9.08 -4.87 -3.06
N GLY A 117 -9.07 -3.97 -2.08
CA GLY A 117 -9.96 -2.80 -2.02
C GLY A 117 -11.40 -3.07 -1.56
N VAL A 118 -11.71 -4.31 -1.15
CA VAL A 118 -13.04 -4.68 -0.64
C VAL A 118 -12.94 -4.94 0.87
N PRO A 119 -13.83 -4.38 1.71
CA PRO A 119 -13.88 -4.70 3.13
C PRO A 119 -13.96 -6.21 3.38
N ALA A 120 -13.13 -6.70 4.29
CA ALA A 120 -12.97 -8.12 4.55
C ALA A 120 -12.93 -8.41 6.05
N ALA A 121 -13.55 -9.52 6.44
CA ALA A 121 -13.44 -10.08 7.78
C ALA A 121 -12.04 -10.62 8.03
N SER A 122 -11.66 -10.73 9.29
CA SER A 122 -10.41 -11.37 9.71
C SER A 122 -10.66 -12.29 10.89
N ILE A 123 -9.83 -13.33 11.00
CA ILE A 123 -9.94 -14.35 12.03
C ILE A 123 -9.02 -13.99 13.20
N LEU A 124 -9.57 -13.97 14.40
CA LEU A 124 -8.84 -13.78 15.65
C LEU A 124 -8.79 -15.09 16.44
N HIS A 125 -7.61 -15.40 16.99
CA HIS A 125 -7.39 -16.53 17.87
C HIS A 125 -7.28 -16.03 19.31
N LEU A 126 -8.11 -16.57 20.20
CA LEU A 126 -8.07 -16.21 21.60
C LEU A 126 -7.20 -17.21 22.38
N SER A 127 -6.24 -16.69 23.13
CA SER A 127 -5.51 -17.45 24.14
C SER A 127 -5.77 -16.88 25.52
N VAL A 128 -5.85 -17.76 26.52
CA VAL A 128 -5.99 -17.40 27.93
C VAL A 128 -4.79 -17.99 28.66
N ASP A 129 -4.04 -17.13 29.37
CA ASP A 129 -2.79 -17.50 30.06
C ASP A 129 -1.76 -18.23 29.17
N GLY A 130 -1.73 -17.86 27.88
CA GLY A 130 -0.84 -18.47 26.89
C GLY A 130 -1.32 -19.81 26.33
N ASN A 131 -2.47 -20.33 26.76
CA ASN A 131 -3.09 -21.51 26.18
C ASN A 131 -4.14 -21.10 25.15
N ASP A 132 -4.07 -21.68 23.94
CA ASP A 132 -5.10 -21.49 22.92
C ASP A 132 -6.44 -22.07 23.39
N THR A 133 -7.49 -21.26 23.28
CA THR A 133 -8.86 -21.68 23.61
C THR A 133 -9.46 -22.60 22.55
N GLY A 134 -8.82 -22.73 21.38
CA GLY A 134 -9.35 -23.44 20.22
C GLY A 134 -10.55 -22.74 19.56
N SER A 135 -10.92 -21.55 20.07
CA SER A 135 -12.00 -20.74 19.55
C SER A 135 -11.46 -19.70 18.57
N PHE A 136 -12.18 -19.49 17.48
CA PHE A 136 -11.92 -18.43 16.51
C PHE A 136 -13.09 -17.43 16.50
N ILE A 137 -12.75 -16.15 16.42
CA ILE A 137 -13.70 -15.05 16.30
C ILE A 137 -13.48 -14.42 14.93
N GLU A 138 -14.53 -14.29 14.14
CA GLU A 138 -14.49 -13.52 12.89
C GLU A 138 -14.95 -12.10 13.16
N SER A 139 -14.15 -11.11 12.76
CA SER A 139 -14.61 -9.72 12.75
C SER A 139 -15.65 -9.51 11.67
N ASN A 140 -16.56 -8.56 11.88
CA ASN A 140 -17.54 -8.19 10.88
C ASN A 140 -16.90 -7.30 9.81
N ALA A 141 -16.89 -7.76 8.56
CA ALA A 141 -16.31 -7.05 7.42
C ALA A 141 -16.91 -5.65 7.15
N SER A 142 -18.11 -5.36 7.67
CA SER A 142 -18.82 -4.09 7.47
C SER A 142 -18.68 -3.10 8.63
N THR A 143 -18.30 -3.57 9.82
CA THR A 143 -18.23 -2.73 11.03
C THR A 143 -16.89 -2.80 11.75
N GLY A 144 -16.05 -3.80 11.45
CA GLY A 144 -14.76 -3.99 12.11
C GLY A 144 -14.89 -4.48 13.55
N THR A 145 -16.07 -4.96 13.97
CA THR A 145 -16.36 -5.48 15.32
C THR A 145 -16.40 -7.00 15.33
#